data_AF-A0A0Q6ZCM1-F1
#
_entry.id   AF-A0A0Q6ZCM1-F1
#
_cell.length_a   1.000
_cell.length_b   1.000
_cell.length_c   1.000
_cell.angle_alpha   90.00
_cell.angle_beta   90.00
_cell.angle_gamma   90.00
#
_symmetry.space_group_name_H-M   'P 1'
#
loop_
_entity.id
_entity.type
_entity.pdbx_description
1 polymer ?
#
loop_
_entity_poly.entity_id
_entity_poly.type
_entity_poly.pdbx_seq_one_letter_code
_entity_poly.pdbx_strand_id
1 'polypeptide(L)'
;MTAITFRFIASALFLVLASHGVRAQDVQGIEICTAEKTMERRTSCLQSNVNFLKATITKAALENQQKIDAANRQIEALKTTVAGLQKTVEQLQAAKVQPAKDTPSKDQPKDNAKGAPAK
;
A
#
# COMPACT_ATOMS: atom_id res chain seq x y z
N MET A 1 -11.93 5.71 22.69
CA MET A 1 -11.06 5.62 21.48
C MET A 1 -9.82 4.75 21.74
N THR A 2 -8.92 5.16 22.65
CA THR A 2 -7.58 4.57 22.86
C THR A 2 -7.53 3.08 23.24
N ALA A 3 -8.45 2.59 24.07
CA ALA A 3 -8.46 1.17 24.46
C ALA A 3 -8.80 0.22 23.30
N ILE A 4 -9.53 0.70 22.29
CA ILE A 4 -9.93 -0.08 21.11
C ILE A 4 -8.74 -0.18 20.14
N THR A 5 -8.07 0.94 19.84
CA THR A 5 -6.88 0.95 18.99
C THR A 5 -5.74 0.12 19.61
N PHE A 6 -5.54 0.19 20.93
CA PHE A 6 -4.52 -0.63 21.62
C PHE A 6 -4.80 -2.14 21.48
N ARG A 7 -6.06 -2.57 21.59
CA ARG A 7 -6.46 -3.99 21.37
C ARG A 7 -6.23 -4.46 19.94
N PHE A 8 -6.52 -3.62 18.94
CA PHE A 8 -6.22 -3.95 17.54
C PHE A 8 -4.71 -4.08 17.27
N ILE A 9 -3.89 -3.16 17.80
CA ILE A 9 -2.42 -3.22 17.67
C ILE A 9 -1.88 -4.48 18.35
N ALA A 10 -2.33 -4.80 19.56
CA ALA A 10 -1.91 -6.01 20.28
C ALA A 10 -2.31 -7.31 19.54
N SER A 11 -3.52 -7.37 18.98
CA SER A 11 -4.00 -8.52 18.20
C SER A 11 -3.21 -8.71 16.90
N ALA A 12 -2.95 -7.62 16.16
CA ALA A 12 -2.13 -7.66 14.95
C ALA A 12 -0.68 -8.10 15.26
N LEU A 13 -0.09 -7.59 16.33
CA LEU A 13 1.25 -7.98 16.78
C LEU A 13 1.30 -9.47 17.15
N PHE A 14 0.29 -9.98 17.86
CA PHE A 14 0.22 -11.39 18.25
C PHE A 14 0.12 -12.34 17.03
N LEU A 15 -0.68 -11.98 16.02
CA LEU A 15 -0.77 -12.71 14.75
C LEU A 15 0.56 -12.73 13.98
N VAL A 16 1.30 -11.62 13.98
CA VAL A 16 2.64 -11.55 13.36
C VAL A 16 3.62 -12.43 14.11
N LEU A 17 3.69 -12.39 15.45
CA LEU A 17 4.61 -13.26 16.20
C LEU A 17 4.28 -14.75 16.00
N ALA A 18 3.00 -15.13 15.99
CA ALA A 18 2.57 -16.53 15.86
C ALA A 18 2.95 -17.19 14.52
N SER A 19 3.26 -16.43 13.47
CA SER A 19 3.63 -16.98 12.15
C SER A 19 5.12 -17.31 11.99
N HIS A 20 5.98 -17.04 12.99
CA HIS A 20 7.41 -17.32 12.93
C HIS A 20 7.77 -18.77 13.27
N GLY A 21 7.36 -19.70 12.40
CA GLY A 21 7.88 -21.07 12.43
C GLY A 21 9.36 -21.08 12.05
N VAL A 22 10.25 -21.28 13.04
CA VAL A 22 11.68 -21.57 12.78
C VAL A 22 11.77 -22.95 12.12
N ARG A 23 11.68 -22.95 10.80
CA ARG A 23 12.27 -24.01 9.98
C ARG A 23 13.78 -23.80 10.00
N ALA A 24 14.54 -24.89 10.14
CA ALA A 24 15.95 -24.84 9.79
C ALA A 24 16.04 -24.35 8.34
N GLN A 25 16.85 -23.33 8.10
CA GLN A 25 17.16 -22.90 6.74
C GLN A 25 18.18 -23.89 6.20
N ASP A 26 17.71 -24.91 5.49
CA ASP A 26 18.58 -25.90 4.88
C ASP A 26 19.56 -25.19 3.94
N VAL A 27 20.85 -25.25 4.28
CA VAL A 27 21.93 -24.74 3.45
C VAL A 27 22.09 -25.71 2.29
N GLN A 28 21.32 -25.49 1.23
CA GLN A 28 21.21 -26.38 0.07
C GLN A 28 22.58 -26.90 -0.40
N GLY A 29 22.79 -28.22 -0.37
CA GLY A 29 24.04 -28.88 -0.78
C GLY A 29 25.09 -29.03 0.33
N ILE A 30 24.85 -28.55 1.55
CA ILE A 30 25.78 -28.74 2.68
C ILE A 30 25.95 -30.23 3.03
N GLU A 31 24.88 -31.01 2.87
CA GLU A 31 24.83 -32.47 3.00
C GLU A 31 25.78 -33.16 2.01
N ILE A 32 25.91 -32.63 0.78
CA ILE A 32 26.85 -33.13 -0.23
C ILE A 32 28.29 -32.74 0.15
N CYS A 33 28.52 -31.48 0.53
CA CYS A 33 29.86 -31.02 0.90
C CYS A 33 30.38 -31.64 2.21
N THR A 34 29.51 -32.08 3.12
CA THR A 34 29.89 -32.74 4.38
C THR A 34 30.05 -34.26 4.26
N ALA A 35 29.45 -34.89 3.25
CA ALA A 35 29.69 -36.29 2.92
C ALA A 35 31.11 -36.53 2.34
N GLU A 36 31.72 -35.51 1.74
CA GLU A 36 33.05 -35.55 1.14
C GLU A 36 34.16 -35.90 2.14
N LYS A 37 35.04 -36.83 1.75
CA LYS A 37 36.11 -37.38 2.59
C LYS A 37 37.48 -36.76 2.33
N THR A 38 37.72 -36.26 1.12
CA THR A 38 38.96 -35.58 0.75
C THR A 38 38.90 -34.10 1.15
N MET A 39 39.88 -33.64 1.93
CA MET A 39 39.85 -32.28 2.51
C MET A 39 39.87 -31.16 1.44
N GLU A 40 40.59 -31.37 0.34
CA GLU A 40 40.61 -30.49 -0.84
C GLU A 40 39.22 -30.32 -1.46
N ARG A 41 38.55 -31.43 -1.79
CA ARG A 41 37.21 -31.43 -2.42
C ARG A 41 36.14 -30.92 -1.46
N ARG A 42 36.28 -31.21 -0.16
CA ARG A 42 35.39 -30.66 0.89
C ARG A 42 35.51 -29.14 0.97
N THR A 43 36.74 -28.62 0.97
CA THR A 43 36.99 -27.17 1.05
C THR A 43 36.47 -26.43 -0.18
N SER A 44 36.73 -26.94 -1.38
CA SER A 44 36.22 -26.34 -2.63
C SER A 44 34.69 -26.43 -2.77
N CYS A 45 34.06 -27.53 -2.32
CA CYS A 45 32.61 -27.64 -2.25
C CYS A 45 32.00 -26.61 -1.28
N LEU A 46 32.55 -26.50 -0.06
CA LEU A 46 32.08 -25.52 0.92
C LEU A 46 32.28 -24.06 0.43
N GLN A 47 33.38 -23.78 -0.27
CA GLN A 47 33.62 -22.46 -0.85
C GLN A 47 32.59 -22.09 -1.93
N SER A 48 32.27 -23.02 -2.84
CA SER A 48 31.24 -22.78 -3.86
C SER A 48 29.84 -22.63 -3.25
N ASN A 49 29.53 -23.41 -2.21
CA ASN A 49 28.31 -23.31 -1.43
C ASN A 49 28.16 -21.94 -0.75
N VAL A 50 29.21 -21.45 -0.08
CA VAL A 50 29.23 -20.11 0.55
C VAL A 50 29.05 -19.00 -0.49
N ASN A 51 29.65 -19.13 -1.67
CA ASN A 51 29.49 -18.15 -2.75
C ASN A 51 28.05 -18.13 -3.28
N PHE A 52 27.44 -19.30 -3.50
CA PHE A 52 26.03 -19.43 -3.89
C PHE A 52 25.08 -18.84 -2.82
N LEU A 53 25.31 -19.15 -1.55
CA LEU A 53 24.50 -18.63 -0.44
C LEU A 53 24.61 -17.11 -0.33
N LYS A 54 25.82 -16.54 -0.43
CA LYS A 54 26.04 -15.09 -0.46
C LYS A 54 25.31 -14.41 -1.63
N ALA A 55 25.39 -14.97 -2.83
CA ALA A 55 24.68 -14.45 -4.00
C ALA A 55 23.16 -14.48 -3.81
N THR A 56 22.64 -15.58 -3.26
CA THR A 56 21.21 -15.76 -2.96
C THR A 56 20.71 -14.77 -1.89
N ILE A 57 21.44 -14.59 -0.79
CA ILE A 57 21.11 -13.62 0.26
C ILE A 57 21.15 -12.19 -0.28
N THR A 58 22.16 -11.85 -1.09
CA THR A 58 22.27 -10.52 -1.72
C THR A 58 21.10 -10.25 -2.65
N LYS A 59 20.71 -11.23 -3.48
CA LYS A 59 19.53 -11.15 -4.35
C LYS A 59 18.24 -10.96 -3.54
N ALA A 60 18.01 -11.78 -2.51
CA ALA A 60 16.83 -11.68 -1.67
C ALA A 60 16.74 -10.33 -0.93
N ALA A 61 17.88 -9.78 -0.48
CA ALA A 61 17.95 -8.45 0.12
C ALA A 61 17.54 -7.36 -0.88
N LEU A 62 18.06 -7.39 -2.11
CA LEU A 62 17.71 -6.43 -3.17
C LEU A 62 16.23 -6.52 -3.57
N GLU A 63 15.70 -7.72 -3.76
CA GLU A 63 14.28 -7.94 -4.09
C GLU A 63 13.36 -7.43 -2.98
N ASN A 64 13.75 -7.58 -1.70
CA ASN A 64 12.96 -7.07 -0.58
C ASN A 64 13.04 -5.55 -0.45
N GLN A 65 14.20 -4.93 -0.70
CA GLN A 65 14.30 -3.46 -0.77
C GLN A 65 13.43 -2.89 -1.89
N GLN A 66 13.45 -3.50 -3.09
CA GLN A 66 12.58 -3.10 -4.20
C GLN A 66 11.08 -3.19 -3.85
N LYS A 67 10.67 -4.22 -3.10
CA LYS A 67 9.27 -4.35 -2.61
C LYS A 67 8.93 -3.25 -1.59
N ILE A 68 9.84 -2.92 -0.68
CA ILE A 68 9.67 -1.84 0.30
C ILE A 68 9.53 -0.49 -0.42
N ASP A 69 10.39 -0.19 -1.40
CA ASP A 69 10.32 1.03 -2.19
C ASP A 69 9.01 1.14 -3.00
N ALA A 70 8.56 0.03 -3.60
CA ALA A 70 7.28 -0.04 -4.30
C ALA A 70 6.09 0.20 -3.34
N ALA A 71 6.11 -0.40 -2.15
CA ALA A 71 5.09 -0.20 -1.13
C ALA A 71 5.07 1.25 -0.62
N ASN A 72 6.24 1.87 -0.40
CA ASN A 72 6.35 3.28 -0.01
C ASN A 72 5.73 4.22 -1.07
N ARG A 73 5.95 3.96 -2.36
CA ARG A 73 5.30 4.72 -3.44
C ARG A 73 3.78 4.55 -3.44
N GLN A 74 3.27 3.35 -3.16
CA GLN A 74 1.83 3.12 -3.01
C GLN A 74 1.25 3.86 -1.79
N ILE A 75 1.98 3.91 -0.67
CA ILE A 75 1.60 4.67 0.52
C ILE A 75 1.45 6.16 0.21
N GLU A 76 2.39 6.78 -0.53
CA GLU A 76 2.28 8.19 -0.91
C GLU A 76 1.11 8.43 -1.90
N ALA A 77 0.89 7.55 -2.86
CA ALA A 77 -0.28 7.62 -3.76
C ALA A 77 -1.62 7.51 -3.00
N LEU A 78 -1.69 6.64 -1.98
CA LEU A 78 -2.85 6.53 -1.11
C LEU A 78 -3.04 7.76 -0.21
N LYS A 79 -1.97 8.33 0.36
CA LYS A 79 -2.02 9.57 1.15
C LYS A 79 -2.59 10.73 0.35
N THR A 80 -2.14 10.94 -0.89
CA THR A 80 -2.68 12.01 -1.76
C THR A 80 -4.15 11.78 -2.10
N THR A 81 -4.55 10.53 -2.33
CA THR A 81 -5.95 10.15 -2.56
C THR A 81 -6.83 10.43 -1.33
N VAL A 82 -6.37 10.04 -0.14
CA VAL A 82 -7.06 10.33 1.14
C VAL A 82 -7.20 11.84 1.36
N ALA A 83 -6.14 12.62 1.13
CA ALA A 83 -6.19 14.09 1.23
C ALA A 83 -7.15 14.74 0.20
N GLY A 84 -7.28 14.16 -1.00
CA GLY A 84 -8.27 14.56 -1.99
C GLY A 84 -9.70 14.29 -1.52
N LEU A 85 -9.97 13.06 -1.07
CA LEU A 85 -11.28 12.66 -0.54
C LEU A 85 -11.68 13.47 0.70
N GLN A 86 -10.73 13.79 1.58
CA GLN A 86 -10.94 14.64 2.75
C GLN A 86 -11.50 16.02 2.34
N LYS A 87 -10.90 16.65 1.32
CA LYS A 87 -11.39 17.93 0.76
C LYS A 87 -12.77 17.81 0.13
N THR A 88 -13.06 16.72 -0.58
CA THR A 88 -14.40 16.47 -1.15
C THR A 88 -15.45 16.33 -0.05
N VAL A 89 -15.12 15.64 1.05
CA VAL A 89 -16.00 15.51 2.22
C VAL A 89 -16.24 16.87 2.88
N GLU A 90 -15.21 17.68 3.06
CA GLU A 90 -15.32 19.04 3.61
C GLU A 90 -16.21 19.94 2.73
N GLN A 91 -16.03 19.90 1.40
CA GLN A 91 -16.89 20.64 0.44
C GLN A 91 -18.35 20.20 0.52
N LEU A 92 -18.62 18.88 0.58
CA LEU A 92 -19.98 18.34 0.69
C LEU A 92 -20.63 18.66 2.05
N GLN A 93 -19.87 18.70 3.13
CA GLN A 93 -20.37 19.15 4.44
C GLN A 93 -20.69 20.65 4.42
N ALA A 94 -19.80 21.49 3.88
CA ALA A 94 -20.05 22.92 3.73
C ALA A 94 -21.28 23.22 2.85
N ALA A 95 -21.47 22.47 1.75
CA ALA A 95 -22.64 22.58 0.89
C ALA A 95 -23.95 22.17 1.59
N LYS A 96 -23.91 21.20 2.52
CA LYS A 96 -25.08 20.81 3.35
C LYS A 96 -25.42 21.81 4.46
N VAL A 97 -24.47 22.65 4.88
CA VAL A 97 -24.66 23.65 5.95
C VAL A 97 -25.13 25.01 5.41
N GLN A 98 -25.07 25.24 4.10
CA GLN A 98 -25.74 26.38 3.49
C GLN A 98 -27.25 26.09 3.37
N PRO A 99 -28.13 26.78 4.13
CA PRO A 99 -29.56 26.68 3.88
C PRO A 99 -29.88 27.32 2.53
N ALA A 100 -30.86 26.77 1.82
CA ALA A 100 -31.43 27.41 0.66
C ALA A 100 -31.88 28.84 1.03
N LYS A 101 -31.26 29.83 0.40
CA LYS A 101 -31.66 31.24 0.46
C LYS A 101 -31.81 31.79 -0.95
N ASP A 102 -32.84 31.28 -1.60
CA ASP A 102 -33.79 32.11 -2.35
C ASP A 102 -34.06 33.41 -1.58
N THR A 103 -34.19 34.61 -2.15
CA THR A 103 -34.14 35.13 -3.53
C THR A 103 -33.68 36.61 -3.44
N PRO A 104 -33.69 37.40 -4.53
CA PRO A 104 -34.88 38.23 -4.71
C PRO A 104 -35.38 38.29 -6.16
N SER A 105 -36.69 38.12 -6.34
CA SER A 105 -37.36 38.59 -7.55
C SER A 105 -37.30 40.12 -7.62
N LYS A 106 -37.01 40.66 -8.82
CA LYS A 106 -37.55 41.95 -9.21
C LYS A 106 -37.87 41.99 -10.72
N ASP A 107 -39.03 42.57 -11.01
CA ASP A 107 -39.47 43.15 -12.28
C ASP A 107 -39.77 42.20 -13.48
N GLN A 108 -41.04 41.76 -13.53
CA GLN A 108 -41.84 41.66 -14.76
C GLN A 108 -42.36 43.07 -15.17
N PRO A 109 -43.06 43.27 -16.31
CA PRO A 109 -43.08 42.56 -17.60
C PRO A 109 -42.86 43.51 -18.82
N LYS A 110 -42.71 42.96 -20.04
CA LYS A 110 -43.16 43.65 -21.27
C LYS A 110 -43.73 42.67 -22.30
N ASP A 111 -45.05 42.63 -22.37
CA ASP A 111 -45.78 42.24 -23.58
C ASP A 111 -45.45 43.19 -24.74
N ASN A 112 -45.46 42.65 -25.95
CA ASN A 112 -45.92 43.36 -27.15
C ASN A 112 -46.21 42.35 -28.27
N ALA A 113 -47.50 42.11 -28.54
CA ALA A 113 -47.96 41.21 -29.59
C ALA A 113 -48.11 41.94 -30.94
N LYS A 114 -47.50 41.40 -32.01
CA LYS A 114 -47.89 41.61 -33.43
C LYS A 114 -47.08 40.65 -34.32
N GLY A 115 -47.66 39.81 -35.19
CA GLY A 115 -49.06 39.40 -35.41
C GLY A 115 -49.09 38.25 -36.44
N ALA A 116 -50.12 37.40 -36.38
CA ALA A 116 -50.44 36.37 -37.39
C ALA A 116 -51.29 36.98 -38.54
N PRO A 117 -51.80 36.24 -39.57
CA PRO A 117 -51.55 34.84 -40.02
C PRO A 117 -50.69 34.84 -41.32
N ALA A 118 -50.58 33.83 -42.20
CA ALA A 118 -51.26 32.54 -42.45
C ALA A 118 -50.23 31.52 -43.02
N LYS A 119 -50.53 30.35 -43.62
CA LYS A 119 -51.76 29.70 -44.13
C LYS A 119 -51.60 28.18 -44.07
#